data_AF-A0A8J6Z483-F1
#
_entry.id   AF-A0A8J6Z483-F1
#
_cell.length_a   1.000
_cell.length_b   1.000
_cell.length_c   1.000
_cell.angle_alpha   90.00
_cell.angle_beta   90.00
_cell.angle_gamma   90.00
#
_symmetry.space_group_name_H-M   'P 1'
#
loop_
_entity.id
_entity.type
_entity.pdbx_description
1 polymer ?
#
loop_
_entity_poly.entity_id
_entity_poly.type
_entity_poly.pdbx_seq_one_letter_code
_entity_poly.pdbx_strand_id
1 'polypeptide(L)'
;MRLLPILFELYGYKIFFWSNENDEPVHVHVAKGKQTPNATKIWLPADSNPVVVHNKSRIPQKDLTRILKAVALERDTIIARWYDYFGK
;
A
#
# COMPACT_ATOMS: atom_id res chain seq x y z
N MET A 1 1.83 21.34 0.10
CA MET A 1 1.70 20.10 0.88
C MET A 1 1.06 19.06 -0.04
N ARG A 2 1.83 18.13 -0.60
CA ARG A 2 1.29 17.08 -1.49
C ARG A 2 0.41 16.17 -0.64
N LEU A 3 -0.90 16.21 -0.87
CA LEU A 3 -1.87 15.41 -0.13
C LEU A 3 -1.66 13.94 -0.50
N LEU A 4 -1.15 13.15 0.46
CA LEU A 4 -1.00 11.70 0.30
C LEU A 4 -2.38 11.06 0.47
N PRO A 5 -2.99 10.47 -0.58
CA PRO A 5 -4.28 9.83 -0.42
C PRO A 5 -4.11 8.60 0.48
N ILE A 6 -4.72 8.65 1.66
CA ILE A 6 -5.02 7.43 2.41
C ILE A 6 -6.07 6.70 1.58
N LEU A 7 -5.74 5.50 1.12
CA LEU A 7 -6.66 4.67 0.38
C LEU A 7 -7.77 4.17 1.31
N PHE A 8 -7.34 3.60 2.43
CA PHE A 8 -8.18 3.14 3.54
C PHE A 8 -7.33 2.91 4.81
N GLU A 9 -8.02 2.74 5.94
CA GLU A 9 -7.42 2.40 7.23
C GLU A 9 -7.98 1.06 7.74
N LEU A 10 -7.11 0.20 8.24
CA LEU A 10 -7.47 -1.13 8.73
C LEU A 10 -6.72 -1.42 10.04
N TYR A 11 -7.44 -1.63 11.14
CA TYR A 11 -6.85 -1.91 12.47
C TYR A 11 -5.77 -0.89 12.91
N GLY A 12 -5.95 0.39 12.55
CA GLY A 12 -4.99 1.45 12.82
C GLY A 12 -3.77 1.46 11.89
N TYR A 13 -3.74 0.61 10.85
CA TYR A 13 -2.79 0.68 9.76
C TYR A 13 -3.36 1.52 8.63
N LYS A 14 -2.57 2.51 8.20
CA LYS A 14 -2.88 3.34 7.04
C LYS A 14 -2.24 2.72 5.81
N ILE A 15 -3.04 2.60 4.76
CA ILE A 15 -2.64 2.09 3.45
C ILE A 15 -2.70 3.27 2.48
N PHE A 16 -1.60 3.55 1.79
CA PHE A 16 -1.44 4.81 1.04
C PHE A 16 -0.39 4.71 -0.07
N PHE A 17 -0.42 5.66 -0.99
CA PHE A 17 0.61 5.84 -2.01
C PHE A 17 1.69 6.82 -1.52
N TRP A 18 2.92 6.66 -2.00
CA TRP A 18 3.98 7.64 -1.80
C TRP A 18 4.15 8.48 -3.07
N SER A 19 4.33 9.79 -2.94
CA SER A 19 4.32 10.71 -4.11
C SER A 19 5.62 10.72 -4.94
N ASN A 20 6.57 9.84 -4.66
CA ASN A 20 7.89 9.80 -5.32
C ASN A 20 8.26 8.37 -5.73
N GLU A 21 7.29 7.66 -6.32
CA GLU A 21 7.39 6.26 -6.75
C GLU A 21 7.60 6.21 -8.27
N ASN A 22 8.73 6.77 -8.75
CA ASN A 22 9.05 6.82 -10.17
C ASN A 22 9.25 5.40 -10.74
N ASP A 23 8.68 5.17 -11.93
CA ASP A 23 8.80 3.94 -12.75
C ASP A 23 8.63 2.60 -12.02
N GLU A 24 7.97 2.64 -10.87
CA GLU A 24 7.63 1.47 -10.10
C GLU A 24 6.29 0.86 -10.54
N PRO A 25 6.14 -0.47 -10.41
CA PRO A 25 4.83 -1.12 -10.57
C PRO A 25 3.85 -0.68 -9.47
N VAL A 26 2.56 -0.91 -9.69
CA VAL A 26 1.50 -0.56 -8.72
C VAL A 26 1.78 -1.19 -7.35
N HIS A 27 1.72 -0.36 -6.31
CA HIS A 27 1.97 -0.82 -4.94
C HIS A 27 1.40 0.12 -3.89
N VAL A 28 1.42 -0.34 -2.64
CA VAL A 28 0.99 0.43 -1.48
C VAL A 28 2.04 0.41 -0.37
N HIS A 29 2.00 1.46 0.45
CA HIS A 29 2.73 1.57 1.70
C HIS A 29 1.80 1.39 2.88
N VAL A 30 2.31 0.76 3.93
CA VAL A 30 1.55 0.44 5.13
C VAL A 30 2.30 0.86 6.38
N ALA A 31 1.65 1.66 7.22
CA ALA A 31 2.21 2.13 8.49
C ALA A 31 1.14 2.26 9.56
N LYS A 32 1.49 2.00 10.83
CA LYS A 32 0.55 2.13 11.96
C LYS A 32 0.45 3.59 12.41
N GLY A 33 -0.77 4.11 12.54
CA GLY A 33 -1.10 5.45 13.05
C GLY A 33 -0.75 6.60 12.09
N LYS A 34 0.52 6.74 11.69
CA LYS A 34 0.99 7.81 10.80
C LYS A 34 1.88 7.23 9.68
N GLN A 35 1.75 7.82 8.49
CA GLN A 35 2.63 7.56 7.35
C GLN A 35 4.09 7.86 7.74
N THR A 36 5.02 7.00 7.34
CA THR A 36 6.44 7.09 7.70
C THR A 36 7.32 6.61 6.55
N PRO A 37 8.54 7.16 6.36
CA PRO A 37 9.49 6.66 5.35
C PRO A 37 9.87 5.19 5.51
N ASN A 38 9.70 4.63 6.71
CA ASN A 38 9.96 3.21 7.00
C ASN A 38 8.71 2.33 6.85
N ALA A 39 7.72 2.76 6.06
CA ALA A 39 6.51 2.00 5.81
C ALA A 39 6.83 0.61 5.23
N THR A 40 5.97 -0.36 5.53
CA THR A 40 6.00 -1.67 4.86
C THR A 40 5.52 -1.48 3.43
N LYS A 41 6.25 -2.03 2.46
CA LYS A 41 5.95 -1.90 1.03
C LYS A 41 5.37 -3.21 0.50
N ILE A 42 4.23 -3.11 -0.17
CA ILE A 42 3.51 -4.25 -0.74
C ILE A 42 3.25 -3.97 -2.22
N TRP A 43 3.88 -4.74 -3.09
CA TRP A 43 3.63 -4.71 -4.54
C TRP A 43 2.31 -5.39 -4.88
N LEU A 44 1.67 -4.88 -5.93
CA LEU A 44 0.39 -5.34 -6.45
C LEU A 44 0.52 -5.72 -7.93
N PRO A 45 1.04 -6.92 -8.26
CA PRO A 45 1.14 -7.38 -9.64
C PRO A 45 -0.26 -7.57 -10.25
N ALA A 46 -0.45 -7.27 -11.54
CA ALA A 46 -1.76 -7.36 -12.19
C ALA A 46 -2.41 -8.75 -12.07
N ASP A 47 -1.61 -9.82 -12.19
CA ASP A 47 -2.12 -11.19 -12.34
C ASP A 47 -1.74 -12.13 -11.17
N SER A 48 -1.25 -11.60 -10.04
CA SER A 48 -0.85 -12.44 -8.90
C SER A 48 -1.04 -11.75 -7.56
N ASN A 49 -1.07 -12.53 -6.48
CA ASN A 49 -1.31 -12.04 -5.11
C ASN A 49 -0.36 -10.91 -4.69
N PRO A 50 -0.78 -10.01 -3.76
CA PRO A 50 0.10 -8.96 -3.24
C PRO A 50 1.37 -9.54 -2.63
N VAL A 51 2.51 -8.91 -2.91
CA VAL A 51 3.83 -9.37 -2.47
C VAL A 51 4.44 -8.35 -1.52
N VAL A 52 4.85 -8.79 -0.33
CA VAL A 52 5.58 -7.94 0.61
C VAL A 52 7.01 -7.78 0.10
N VAL A 53 7.37 -6.57 -0.33
CA VAL A 53 8.74 -6.24 -0.75
C VAL A 53 9.64 -6.11 0.47
N HIS A 54 9.17 -5.39 1.49
CA HIS A 54 9.85 -5.31 2.78
C HIS A 54 8.91 -4.92 3.91
N ASN A 55 9.20 -5.39 5.13
CA ASN A 55 8.46 -5.07 6.35
C ASN A 55 9.25 -4.16 7.32
N LYS A 56 9.67 -2.99 6.85
CA LYS A 56 10.46 -2.02 7.65
C LYS A 56 9.70 -1.46 8.85
N SER A 57 8.37 -1.44 8.80
CA SER A 57 7.51 -1.04 9.93
C SER A 57 7.38 -2.12 11.01
N ARG A 58 7.99 -3.30 10.81
CA ARG A 58 7.91 -4.44 11.75
C ARG A 58 6.47 -4.80 12.10
N ILE A 59 5.60 -4.81 11.08
CA ILE A 59 4.20 -5.22 11.22
C ILE A 59 4.18 -6.69 11.65
N PRO A 60 3.50 -7.06 12.75
CA PRO A 60 3.40 -8.45 13.18
C PRO A 60 2.81 -9.32 12.07
N GLN A 61 3.31 -10.55 11.92
CA GLN A 61 2.92 -11.44 10.82
C GLN A 61 1.40 -11.65 10.72
N LYS A 62 0.71 -11.77 11.86
CA LYS A 62 -0.75 -11.91 11.92
C LYS A 62 -1.48 -10.72 11.27
N ASP A 63 -1.02 -9.52 11.54
CA ASP A 63 -1.61 -8.29 11.00
C ASP A 63 -1.22 -8.11 9.53
N LEU A 64 0.04 -8.42 9.18
CA LEU A 64 0.50 -8.39 7.80
C LEU A 64 -0.33 -9.32 6.90
N THR A 65 -0.65 -10.53 7.35
CA THR A 65 -1.54 -11.46 6.62
C THR A 65 -2.94 -10.89 6.43
N ARG A 66 -3.49 -10.19 7.43
CA ARG A 66 -4.82 -9.54 7.32
C ARG A 66 -4.80 -8.37 6.33
N ILE A 67 -3.72 -7.59 6.37
CA ILE A 67 -3.52 -6.45 5.46
C ILE A 67 -3.37 -6.95 4.02
N LEU A 68 -2.59 -8.00 3.77
CA LEU A 68 -2.44 -8.59 2.43
C LEU A 68 -3.79 -9.08 1.88
N LYS A 69 -4.64 -9.68 2.71
CA LYS A 69 -6.00 -10.09 2.30
C LYS A 69 -6.87 -8.89 1.92
N ALA A 70 -6.84 -7.81 2.72
CA ALA A 70 -7.59 -6.60 2.41
C ALA A 70 -7.09 -5.92 1.13
N VAL A 71 -5.76 -5.84 0.96
CA VAL A 71 -5.12 -5.30 -0.25
C VAL A 71 -5.44 -6.15 -1.48
N ALA A 72 -5.53 -7.47 -1.35
CA ALA A 72 -5.96 -8.35 -2.43
C ALA A 72 -7.44 -8.16 -2.79
N LEU A 73 -8.31 -7.98 -1.79
CA LEU A 73 -9.75 -7.76 -1.99
C LEU A 73 -10.02 -6.40 -2.67
N GLU A 74 -9.29 -5.36 -2.28
CA GLU A 74 -9.42 -3.99 -2.82
C GLU A 74 -8.56 -3.75 -4.07
N ARG A 75 -8.06 -4.81 -4.72
CA ARG A 75 -7.09 -4.72 -5.82
C ARG A 75 -7.51 -3.71 -6.89
N ASP A 76 -8.69 -3.90 -7.45
CA ASP A 76 -9.13 -3.14 -8.61
C ASP A 76 -9.30 -1.66 -8.25
N THR A 77 -9.81 -1.38 -7.04
CA THR A 77 -9.90 -0.02 -6.48
C THR A 77 -8.53 0.62 -6.34
N ILE A 78 -7.53 -0.12 -5.83
CA ILE A 78 -6.17 0.37 -5.65
C ILE A 78 -5.51 0.66 -7.00
N ILE A 79 -5.64 -0.24 -7.98
CA ILE A 79 -5.09 -0.07 -9.32
C ILE A 79 -5.73 1.15 -10.02
N ALA A 80 -7.05 1.27 -9.97
CA ALA A 80 -7.76 2.42 -10.55
C ALA A 80 -7.29 3.75 -9.92
N ARG A 81 -7.19 3.81 -8.58
CA ARG A 81 -6.70 5.00 -7.87
C ARG A 81 -5.23 5.30 -8.14
N TRP A 82 -4.40 4.28 -8.37
CA TRP A 82 -3.01 4.46 -8.75
C TRP A 82 -2.93 5.22 -10.07
N TYR A 83 -3.66 4.75 -11.08
CA TYR A 83 -3.67 5.38 -12.40
C TYR A 83 -4.32 6.77 -12.39
N ASP A 84 -5.39 6.98 -11.62
CA ASP A 84 -6.00 8.30 -11.41
C ASP A 84 -5.03 9.29 -10.73
N TYR A 85 -4.28 8.85 -9.72
CA TYR A 85 -3.39 9.72 -8.96
C TYR A 85 -2.07 10.03 -9.69
N PHE A 86 -1.49 9.04 -10.38
CA PHE A 86 -0.19 9.17 -11.03
C PHE A 86 -0.28 9.47 -12.54
N GLY A 87 -1.48 9.42 -13.14
CA GLY A 87 -1.69 9.70 -14.56
C GLY A 87 -0.98 8.72 -15.49
N LYS A 88 -0.77 7.48 -15.04
CA LYS A 88 -0.17 6.39 -15.82
C LYS A 88 -1.23 5.39 -16.26
#